data_AF-A0AB39NAC3-F1
#
_entry.id   AF-A0AB39NAC3-F1
#
_cell.length_a   1.000
_cell.length_b   1.000
_cell.length_c   1.000
_cell.angle_alpha   90.00
_cell.angle_beta   90.00
_cell.angle_gamma   90.00
#
_symmetry.space_group_name_H-M   'P 1'
#
loop_
_entity.id
_entity.type
_entity.pdbx_description
1 polymer ?
#
loop_
_entity_poly.entity_id
_entity_poly.type
_entity_poly.pdbx_seq_one_letter_code
_entity_poly.pdbx_strand_id
1 'polypeptide(L)' 'MSSQTDAVQQARADYEHHMQTCRQCYADSIPCAVAKHLLRLYNNTRRSGAQPGTRGR' A
#
# COMPACT_ATOMS: atom_id res chain seq x y z
N MET A 1 -9.88 12.96 -11.94
CA MET A 1 -9.56 11.67 -11.30
C MET A 1 -8.09 11.65 -10.92
N SER A 2 -7.69 12.40 -9.88
CA SER A 2 -6.28 12.47 -9.44
C SER A 2 -6.09 11.83 -8.05
N SER A 3 -7.13 11.87 -7.22
CA SER A 3 -7.11 11.41 -5.83
C SER A 3 -6.75 9.93 -5.65
N GLN A 4 -7.07 9.09 -6.63
CA GLN A 4 -6.81 7.66 -6.55
C GLN A 4 -5.39 7.29 -6.94
N THR A 5 -4.84 7.95 -7.97
CA THR A 5 -3.44 7.84 -8.33
C THR A 5 -2.55 8.36 -7.20
N ASP A 6 -2.94 9.47 -6.56
CA ASP A 6 -2.31 9.97 -5.34
C ASP A 6 -2.37 8.96 -4.19
N ALA A 7 -3.54 8.34 -3.93
CA ALA A 7 -3.67 7.34 -2.88
C ALA A 7 -2.82 6.07 -3.11
N VAL A 8 -2.68 5.65 -4.38
CA VAL A 8 -1.81 4.52 -4.76
C VAL A 8 -0.33 4.89 -4.59
N GLN A 9 0.07 6.10 -4.97
CA GLN A 9 1.43 6.58 -4.80
C GLN A 9 1.78 6.75 -3.32
N GLN A 10 0.87 7.28 -2.50
CA GLN A 10 1.04 7.41 -1.06
C GLN A 10 1.21 6.05 -0.38
N ALA A 11 0.34 5.08 -0.69
CA ALA A 11 0.42 3.73 -0.12
C ALA A 11 1.72 3.01 -0.53
N ARG A 12 2.23 3.29 -1.74
CA ARG A 12 3.54 2.79 -2.19
C ARG A 12 4.68 3.44 -1.38
N ALA A 13 4.68 4.76 -1.25
CA ALA A 13 5.70 5.48 -0.50
C ALA A 13 5.77 5.02 0.96
N ASP A 14 4.61 4.79 1.60
CA ASP A 14 4.53 4.28 2.98
C ASP A 14 5.15 2.87 3.11
N TYR A 15 4.86 1.98 2.15
CA TYR A 15 5.47 0.65 2.09
C TYR A 15 6.99 0.72 1.92
N GLU A 16 7.49 1.53 0.98
CA GLU A 16 8.93 1.68 0.73
C GLU A 16 9.65 2.30 1.94
N HIS A 17 9.06 3.31 2.57
CA HIS A 17 9.56 3.92 3.80
C HIS A 17 9.63 2.87 4.93
N HIS A 18 8.60 2.05 5.08
CA HIS A 18 8.56 0.99 6.07
C HIS A 18 9.67 -0.06 5.84
N MET A 19 9.94 -0.42 4.58
CA MET A 19 11.02 -1.37 4.27
C MET A 19 12.40 -0.84 4.67
N GLN A 20 12.62 0.48 4.61
CA GLN A 20 13.89 1.10 4.97
C GLN A 20 14.01 1.40 6.48
N THR A 21 12.90 1.61 7.17
CA THR A 21 12.88 1.99 8.60
C THR A 21 12.67 0.80 9.54
N CYS A 22 11.96 -0.24 9.11
CA CYS A 22 11.71 -1.39 9.95
C CYS A 22 12.94 -2.29 10.00
N ARG A 23 13.56 -2.43 11.17
CA ARG A 23 14.74 -3.29 11.38
C ARG A 23 14.52 -4.74 10.96
N GLN A 24 13.31 -5.30 11.12
CA GLN A 24 13.02 -6.67 10.67
C GLN A 24 12.95 -6.79 9.15
N CYS A 25 12.28 -5.84 8.49
CA CYS A 25 12.18 -5.82 7.03
C CYS A 25 13.53 -5.48 6.37
N TYR A 26 14.31 -4.59 6.99
CA TYR A 26 15.59 -4.12 6.47
C TYR A 26 16.73 -5.10 6.74
N ALA A 27 16.89 -5.57 8.00
CA ALA A 27 18.04 -6.38 8.39
C ALA A 27 17.84 -7.87 8.10
N ASP A 28 16.62 -8.38 8.27
CA ASP A 28 16.30 -9.81 8.12
C ASP A 28 15.67 -10.12 6.75
N SER A 29 15.28 -9.10 5.99
CA SER A 29 14.46 -9.24 4.76
C SER A 29 13.16 -10.03 4.99
N ILE A 30 12.71 -10.15 6.26
CA ILE A 30 11.47 -10.84 6.62
C ILE A 30 10.33 -9.82 6.61
N PRO A 31 9.27 -10.02 5.79
CA PRO A 31 8.16 -9.09 5.73
C PRO A 31 7.35 -9.16 7.03
N CYS A 32 7.46 -8.10 7.83
CA CYS A 32 6.72 -7.98 9.09
C CYS A 32 5.21 -7.81 8.85
N ALA A 33 4.42 -7.90 9.92
CA ALA A 33 2.97 -7.75 9.85
C ALA A 33 2.52 -6.40 9.25
N VAL A 34 3.28 -5.32 9.54
CA VAL A 34 3.02 -3.98 9.00
C VAL A 34 3.33 -3.92 7.51
N ALA A 35 4.48 -4.43 7.07
CA ALA A 35 4.81 -4.53 5.64
C ALA A 35 3.72 -5.30 4.86
N LYS A 36 3.24 -6.42 5.41
CA LYS A 36 2.10 -7.18 4.82
C LYS A 36 0.81 -6.38 4.81
N HIS A 37 0.55 -5.59 5.84
CA HIS A 37 -0.63 -4.72 5.90
C HIS A 37 -0.58 -3.62 4.84
N LEU A 38 0.55 -2.91 4.72
CA LEU A 38 0.77 -1.86 3.73
C LEU A 38 0.68 -2.40 2.31
N LEU A 39 1.25 -3.59 2.05
CA LEU A 39 1.10 -4.25 0.76
C LEU A 39 -0.37 -4.57 0.45
N ARG A 40 -1.15 -5.02 1.44
CA ARG A 40 -2.60 -5.24 1.25
C ARG A 40 -3.35 -3.94 0.96
N LEU A 41 -3.02 -2.85 1.65
CA LEU A 41 -3.63 -1.53 1.41
C LEU A 41 -3.31 -1.04 0.00
N TYR A 42 -2.05 -1.11 -0.44
CA TYR A 42 -1.63 -0.74 -1.79
C TYR A 42 -2.35 -1.56 -2.88
N ASN A 43 -2.48 -2.88 -2.70
CA ASN A 43 -3.23 -3.71 -3.64
C ASN A 43 -4.72 -3.36 -3.65
N ASN A 44 -5.30 -3.04 -2.49
CA ASN A 44 -6.70 -2.67 -2.39
C ASN A 44 -6.99 -1.29 -3.01
N THR A 45 -6.13 -0.29 -2.79
CA THR A 45 -6.27 1.03 -3.40
C THR A 45 -6.13 0.96 -4.92
N ARG A 46 -5.20 0.15 -5.44
CA ARG A 46 -5.10 -0.15 -6.89
C ARG A 46 -6.34 -0.83 -7.44
N ARG A 47 -6.85 -1.85 -6.75
CA ARG A 47 -8.02 -2.61 -7.20
C ARG A 47 -9.30 -1.77 -7.16
N SER A 48 -9.42 -0.90 -6.17
CA SER A 48 -10.53 0.06 -6.04
C SER A 48 -10.53 1.10 -7.18
N GLY A 49 -9.39 1.31 -7.84
CA GLY A 49 -9.30 2.11 -9.05
C GLY A 49 -9.52 1.41 -10.37
N ALA A 50 -9.40 0.08 -10.37
CA ALA A 50 -9.74 -0.75 -11.51
C ALA A 50 -11.24 -1.06 -11.60
N GLN A 51 -12.05 -0.71 -10.60
CA GLN A 51 -13.51 -0.78 -10.68
C GLN A 51 -14.12 0.57 -11.07
N PRO A 52 -14.51 0.77 -12.34
CA PRO A 52 -15.48 1.80 -12.68
C PRO A 52 -16.86 1.33 -12.16
N GLY A 53 -17.25 1.81 -10.99
CA GLY A 53 -18.63 1.76 -10.51
C GLY A 53 -18.93 0.69 -9.47
N THR A 54 -19.87 1.03 -8.59
CA THR A 54 -20.48 0.22 -7.52
C THR A 54 -19.77 0.22 -6.15
N ARG A 55 -19.72 1.40 -5.52
CA ARG A 55 -20.01 1.48 -4.07
C ARG A 55 -20.85 2.73 -3.78
N GLY A 56 -22.10 2.66 -4.23
CA GLY A 56 -23.17 3.36 -3.54
C GLY A 56 -23.56 2.54 -2.31
N ARG A 57 -23.48 3.17 -1.13
CA ARG A 57 -24.52 3.16 -0.10
C ARG A 57 -24.17 4.19 0.97
#